data_AF-A0A6D0IED4-F1
#
_entry.id   AF-A0A6D0IED4-F1
#
_cell.length_a   1.000
_cell.length_b   1.000
_cell.length_c   1.000
_cell.angle_alpha   90.00
_cell.angle_beta   90.00
_cell.angle_gamma   90.00
#
_symmetry.space_group_name_H-M   'P 1'
#
loop_
_entity.id
_entity.type
_entity.pdbx_description
1 polymer ?
#
loop_
_entity_poly.entity_id
_entity_poly.type
_entity_poly.pdbx_seq_one_letter_code
_entity_poly.pdbx_strand_id
1 'polypeptide(L)'
;AKADVEQGLEAALELALAQWQYHEELWVRGNDAAKEQVLAAIGLVRHTLMLFGGIVPRKASTHLRDLLTQCEATIASAVSAVTAVYSTKTAMAKLALTEWLVSKAWQPFLDAKAQSKMSDSFKRFADIHLSRHAAELKSVFCQPLGDRYRDQLPRLTRDIDSILLLAGYYDPVVAQAWLENWQGLRHAIATGQRIEIEHFRNEANNQEPFWLHSGKR
;
A
#
# COMPACT_ATOMS: atom_id res chain seq x y z
N ALA A 1 5.37 -25.05 4.31
CA ALA A 1 3.96 -24.81 4.70
C ALA A 1 3.41 -23.67 3.83
N LYS A 2 2.11 -23.67 3.49
CA LYS A 2 1.50 -22.55 2.75
C LYS A 2 1.16 -21.46 3.77
N ALA A 3 1.50 -20.20 3.49
CA ALA A 3 1.26 -19.11 4.43
C ALA A 3 -0.24 -18.84 4.60
N ASP A 4 -0.65 -18.58 5.84
CA ASP A 4 -1.99 -18.11 6.15
C ASP A 4 -2.12 -16.58 6.00
N VAL A 5 -3.35 -16.06 6.09
CA VAL A 5 -3.62 -14.63 5.93
C VAL A 5 -2.97 -13.81 7.06
N GLU A 6 -2.80 -14.37 8.27
CA GLU A 6 -2.10 -13.68 9.36
C GLU A 6 -0.62 -13.43 9.02
N GLN A 7 0.07 -14.46 8.53
CA GLN A 7 1.44 -14.38 8.06
C GLN A 7 1.58 -13.38 6.90
N GLY A 8 0.58 -13.29 6.03
CA GLY A 8 0.52 -12.26 4.98
C GLY A 8 0.39 -10.84 5.52
N LEU A 9 -0.42 -10.63 6.57
CA LEU A 9 -0.56 -9.34 7.26
C LEU A 9 0.75 -8.93 7.93
N GLU A 10 1.40 -9.86 8.64
CA GLU A 10 2.68 -9.63 9.31
C GLU A 10 3.75 -9.22 8.31
N ALA A 11 3.94 -10.00 7.24
CA ALA A 11 4.91 -9.69 6.20
C ALA A 11 4.65 -8.33 5.52
N ALA A 12 3.39 -7.97 5.30
CA ALA A 12 3.04 -6.68 4.70
C ALA A 12 3.42 -5.49 5.60
N LEU A 13 3.17 -5.59 6.91
CA LEU A 13 3.52 -4.54 7.87
C LEU A 13 5.02 -4.50 8.17
N GLU A 14 5.70 -5.65 8.20
CA GLU A 14 7.15 -5.73 8.29
C GLU A 14 7.80 -5.03 7.10
N LEU A 15 7.33 -5.28 5.87
CA LEU A 15 7.79 -4.59 4.68
C LEU A 15 7.57 -3.08 4.78
N ALA A 16 6.36 -2.65 5.15
CA ALA A 16 6.04 -1.23 5.24
C ALA A 16 6.89 -0.50 6.29
N LEU A 17 7.11 -1.12 7.46
CA LEU A 17 7.99 -0.58 8.50
C LEU A 17 9.45 -0.56 8.03
N ALA A 18 9.94 -1.60 7.37
CA ALA A 18 11.32 -1.65 6.84
C ALA A 18 11.54 -0.56 5.78
N GLN A 19 10.58 -0.35 4.87
CA GLN A 19 10.63 0.71 3.87
C GLN A 19 10.64 2.10 4.52
N TRP A 20 9.85 2.31 5.56
CA TRP A 20 9.87 3.56 6.32
C TRP A 20 11.25 3.78 6.95
N GLN A 21 11.77 2.81 7.72
CA GLN A 21 13.06 2.94 8.41
C GLN A 21 14.21 3.20 7.44
N TYR A 22 14.27 2.47 6.32
CA TYR A 22 15.30 2.64 5.30
C TYR A 22 15.31 4.05 4.70
N HIS A 23 14.14 4.53 4.27
CA HIS A 23 14.05 5.85 3.63
C HIS A 23 14.17 7.00 4.63
N GLU A 24 13.77 6.80 5.90
CA GLU A 24 13.99 7.79 6.95
C GLU A 24 15.49 7.97 7.24
N GLU A 25 16.24 6.87 7.27
CA GLU A 25 17.70 6.89 7.44
C GLU A 25 18.39 7.63 6.28
N LEU A 26 17.96 7.39 5.04
CA LEU A 26 18.46 8.13 3.88
C LEU A 26 18.11 9.62 3.96
N TRP A 27 16.88 9.94 4.38
CA TRP A 27 16.40 11.31 4.44
C TRP A 27 17.15 12.13 5.47
N VAL A 28 17.33 11.62 6.70
CA VAL A 28 18.07 12.32 7.75
C VAL A 28 19.56 12.48 7.42
N ARG A 29 20.10 11.61 6.55
CA ARG A 29 21.48 11.70 6.02
C ARG A 29 21.64 12.64 4.81
N GLY A 30 20.57 13.34 4.41
CA GLY A 30 20.63 14.39 3.38
C GLY A 30 20.14 13.97 1.99
N ASN A 31 19.49 12.82 1.84
CA ASN A 31 18.79 12.48 0.61
C ASN A 31 17.35 13.03 0.64
N ASP A 32 17.15 14.24 0.12
CA ASP A 32 15.83 14.90 0.15
C ASP A 32 14.75 14.14 -0.62
N ALA A 33 15.11 13.39 -1.67
CA ALA A 33 14.16 12.59 -2.44
C ALA A 33 13.56 11.44 -1.60
N ALA A 34 14.23 11.02 -0.53
CA ALA A 34 13.73 9.97 0.35
C ALA A 34 12.52 10.44 1.19
N LYS A 35 12.26 11.75 1.34
CA LYS A 35 11.06 12.28 2.02
C LYS A 35 9.77 11.72 1.42
N GLU A 36 9.69 11.68 0.09
CA GLU A 36 8.51 11.15 -0.61
C GLU A 36 8.33 9.65 -0.32
N GLN A 37 9.43 8.91 -0.25
CA GLN A 37 9.40 7.47 0.02
C GLN A 37 9.04 7.15 1.48
N VAL A 38 9.42 8.01 2.44
CA VAL A 38 8.92 7.92 3.82
C VAL A 38 7.40 8.05 3.86
N LEU A 39 6.84 9.06 3.17
CA LEU A 39 5.39 9.23 3.08
C LEU A 39 4.72 8.06 2.35
N ALA A 40 5.35 7.53 1.30
CA ALA A 40 4.85 6.34 0.60
C ALA A 40 4.82 5.10 1.51
N ALA A 41 5.84 4.88 2.34
CA ALA A 41 5.88 3.77 3.30
C ALA A 41 4.80 3.91 4.38
N ILE A 42 4.57 5.12 4.90
CA ILE A 42 3.44 5.39 5.81
C ILE A 42 2.10 5.13 5.10
N GLY A 43 1.98 5.53 3.84
CA GLY A 43 0.83 5.20 2.98
C GLY A 43 0.61 3.70 2.86
N LEU A 44 1.67 2.92 2.64
CA LEU A 44 1.61 1.46 2.56
C LEU A 44 1.09 0.83 3.86
N VAL A 45 1.46 1.36 5.04
CA VAL A 45 0.85 0.94 6.32
C VAL A 45 -0.66 1.14 6.29
N ARG A 46 -1.14 2.31 5.83
CA ARG A 46 -2.58 2.60 5.73
C ARG A 46 -3.28 1.68 4.74
N HIS A 47 -2.68 1.45 3.57
CA HIS A 47 -3.24 0.56 2.54
C HIS A 47 -3.28 -0.89 3.03
N THR A 48 -2.28 -1.34 3.78
CA THR A 48 -2.29 -2.64 4.46
C THR A 48 -3.46 -2.74 5.44
N LEU A 49 -3.65 -1.75 6.31
CA LEU A 49 -4.81 -1.73 7.23
C LEU A 49 -6.16 -1.75 6.51
N MET A 50 -6.26 -1.13 5.33
CA MET A 50 -7.48 -1.18 4.50
C MET A 50 -7.67 -2.56 3.86
N LEU A 51 -6.61 -3.14 3.30
CA LEU A 51 -6.63 -4.44 2.62
C LEU A 51 -7.13 -5.56 3.55
N PHE A 52 -6.65 -5.58 4.79
CA PHE A 52 -7.06 -6.55 5.82
C PHE A 52 -8.28 -6.11 6.63
N GLY A 53 -8.89 -4.95 6.33
CA GLY A 53 -10.01 -4.38 7.08
C GLY A 53 -11.31 -5.20 7.02
N GLY A 54 -11.41 -6.14 6.09
CA GLY A 54 -12.51 -7.13 6.04
C GLY A 54 -12.39 -8.27 7.06
N ILE A 55 -11.27 -8.33 7.78
CA ILE A 55 -10.96 -9.30 8.83
C ILE A 55 -10.62 -8.55 10.14
N VAL A 56 -9.67 -7.61 10.09
CA VAL A 56 -9.26 -6.78 11.23
C VAL A 56 -10.19 -5.57 11.36
N PRO A 57 -10.96 -5.42 12.46
CA PRO A 57 -11.88 -4.30 12.60
C PRO A 57 -11.15 -2.95 12.65
N ARG A 58 -11.72 -1.91 12.03
CA ARG A 58 -11.15 -0.54 12.01
C ARG A 58 -10.81 0.03 13.40
N LYS A 59 -11.54 -0.40 14.44
CA LYS A 59 -11.30 0.00 15.83
C LYS A 59 -9.96 -0.49 16.40
N ALA A 60 -9.41 -1.60 15.87
CA ALA A 60 -8.12 -2.16 16.30
C ALA A 60 -6.93 -1.24 15.98
N SER A 61 -7.07 -0.30 15.04
CA SER A 61 -6.01 0.60 14.59
C SER A 61 -6.34 2.08 14.79
N THR A 62 -7.33 2.43 15.62
CA THR A 62 -7.76 3.84 15.79
C THR A 62 -6.64 4.75 16.26
N HIS A 63 -5.97 4.38 17.35
CA HIS A 63 -4.87 5.18 17.89
C HIS A 63 -3.68 5.26 16.93
N LEU A 64 -3.27 4.11 16.37
CA LEU A 64 -2.20 4.05 15.36
C LEU A 64 -2.47 5.00 14.18
N ARG A 65 -3.67 4.92 13.58
CA ARG A 65 -4.02 5.76 12.42
C ARG A 65 -4.03 7.25 12.74
N ASP A 66 -4.38 7.64 13.98
CA ASP A 66 -4.32 9.03 14.43
C ASP A 66 -2.88 9.53 14.54
N LEU A 67 -1.99 8.73 15.13
CA LEU A 67 -0.56 9.05 15.21
C LEU A 67 0.09 9.15 13.82
N LEU A 68 -0.25 8.24 12.89
CA LEU A 68 0.20 8.34 11.50
C LEU A 68 -0.22 9.66 10.86
N THR A 69 -1.43 10.15 11.13
CA THR A 69 -1.92 11.44 10.57
C THR A 69 -1.10 12.61 11.10
N GLN A 70 -0.79 12.61 12.40
CA GLN A 70 0.04 13.64 13.01
C GLN A 70 1.49 13.60 12.47
N CYS A 71 2.03 12.40 12.25
CA CYS A 71 3.35 12.20 11.66
C CYS A 71 3.41 12.70 10.21
N GLU A 72 2.46 12.32 9.36
CA GLU A 72 2.37 12.79 7.96
C GLU A 72 2.29 14.32 7.88
N ALA A 73 1.45 14.94 8.71
CA ALA A 73 1.33 16.39 8.77
C ALA A 73 2.66 17.06 9.16
N THR A 74 3.36 16.50 10.16
CA THR A 74 4.67 16.97 10.61
C THR A 74 5.71 16.88 9.50
N ILE A 75 5.76 15.75 8.78
CA ILE A 75 6.69 15.53 7.66
C ILE A 75 6.37 16.48 6.50
N ALA A 76 5.09 16.63 6.14
CA ALA A 76 4.68 17.49 5.04
C ALA A 76 5.11 18.94 5.24
N SER A 77 4.90 19.50 6.44
CA SER A 77 5.24 20.90 6.76
C SER A 77 6.69 21.12 7.18
N ALA A 78 7.51 20.07 7.30
CA ALA A 78 8.86 20.21 7.82
C ALA A 78 9.82 20.92 6.85
N VAL A 79 10.55 21.89 7.40
CA VAL A 79 11.67 22.59 6.73
C VAL A 79 13.02 21.89 6.91
N SER A 80 13.09 20.88 7.78
CA SER A 80 14.31 20.14 8.10
C SER A 80 13.99 18.66 8.34
N ALA A 81 14.74 17.77 7.70
CA ALA A 81 14.65 16.32 7.92
C ALA A 81 14.89 15.97 9.39
N VAL A 82 15.96 16.52 9.99
CA VAL A 82 16.31 16.29 11.41
C VAL A 82 15.14 16.66 12.32
N THR A 83 14.51 17.82 12.11
CA THR A 83 13.38 18.25 12.95
C THR A 83 12.17 17.33 12.79
N ALA A 84 11.86 16.90 11.56
CA ALA A 84 10.72 16.02 11.30
C ALA A 84 10.92 14.61 11.89
N VAL A 85 12.09 14.02 11.63
CA VAL A 85 12.44 12.64 11.99
C VAL A 85 12.54 12.48 13.51
N TYR A 86 13.21 13.42 14.19
CA TYR A 86 13.34 13.40 15.66
C TYR A 86 12.15 14.03 16.41
N SER A 87 11.07 14.38 15.71
CA SER A 87 9.87 14.89 16.36
C SER A 87 9.18 13.81 17.20
N THR A 88 8.54 14.20 18.31
CA THR A 88 7.71 13.30 19.11
C THR A 88 6.60 12.65 18.28
N LYS A 89 6.06 13.35 17.27
CA LYS A 89 4.99 12.84 16.41
C LYS A 89 5.47 11.64 15.58
N THR A 90 6.65 11.75 14.96
CA THR A 90 7.27 10.64 14.22
C THR A 90 7.66 9.50 15.15
N ALA A 91 8.30 9.81 16.28
CA ALA A 91 8.70 8.79 17.26
C ALA A 91 7.51 7.99 17.81
N MET A 92 6.42 8.66 18.21
CA MET A 92 5.21 7.99 18.71
C MET A 92 4.54 7.13 17.64
N ALA A 93 4.42 7.62 16.40
CA ALA A 93 3.81 6.88 15.32
C ALA A 93 4.59 5.61 14.96
N LYS A 94 5.93 5.70 14.91
CA LYS A 94 6.82 4.58 14.63
C LYS A 94 6.80 3.54 15.76
N LEU A 95 6.82 3.99 17.02
CA LEU A 95 6.72 3.11 18.17
C LEU A 95 5.36 2.41 18.21
N ALA A 96 4.27 3.13 17.98
CA ALA A 96 2.93 2.55 17.95
C ALA A 96 2.78 1.49 16.85
N LEU A 97 3.35 1.72 15.65
CA LEU A 97 3.36 0.70 14.59
C LEU A 97 4.16 -0.54 15.00
N THR A 98 5.34 -0.34 15.59
CA THR A 98 6.22 -1.43 16.04
C THR A 98 5.54 -2.27 17.13
N GLU A 99 4.97 -1.61 18.14
CA GLU A 99 4.24 -2.28 19.22
C GLU A 99 3.02 -3.04 18.67
N TRP A 100 2.23 -2.41 17.78
CA TRP A 100 1.05 -3.03 17.19
C TRP A 100 1.38 -4.30 16.41
N LEU A 101 2.49 -4.28 15.65
CA LEU A 101 3.01 -5.42 14.90
C LEU A 101 3.55 -6.52 15.82
N VAL A 102 4.50 -6.20 16.70
CA VAL A 102 5.20 -7.18 17.55
C VAL A 102 4.25 -7.85 18.56
N SER A 103 3.30 -7.09 19.11
CA SER A 103 2.30 -7.63 20.05
C SER A 103 1.12 -8.33 19.35
N LYS A 104 1.08 -8.32 18.01
CA LYS A 104 -0.06 -8.81 17.21
C LYS A 104 -1.39 -8.22 17.70
N ALA A 105 -1.42 -6.90 17.89
CA ALA A 105 -2.49 -6.18 18.59
C ALA A 105 -3.89 -6.31 17.93
N TRP A 106 -3.98 -6.85 16.71
CA TRP A 106 -5.26 -7.19 16.08
C TRP A 106 -5.94 -8.41 16.69
N GLN A 107 -5.19 -9.37 17.26
CA GLN A 107 -5.73 -10.67 17.68
C GLN A 107 -6.92 -10.58 18.66
N PRO A 108 -6.87 -9.74 19.72
CA PRO A 108 -7.99 -9.61 20.66
C PRO A 108 -9.28 -9.05 20.02
N PHE A 109 -9.20 -8.46 18.83
CA PHE A 109 -10.35 -7.89 18.12
C PHE A 109 -11.03 -8.88 17.16
N LEU A 110 -10.47 -10.08 16.96
CA LEU A 110 -10.99 -11.06 16.01
C LEU A 110 -12.08 -11.92 16.65
N ASP A 111 -13.28 -11.89 16.09
CA ASP A 111 -14.31 -12.89 16.38
C ASP A 111 -13.96 -14.25 15.74
N ALA A 112 -14.73 -15.30 16.05
CA ALA A 112 -14.47 -16.65 15.53
C ALA A 112 -14.45 -16.71 13.99
N LYS A 113 -15.25 -15.89 13.31
CA LYS A 113 -15.30 -15.82 11.84
C LYS A 113 -14.05 -15.15 11.28
N ALA A 114 -13.59 -14.08 11.92
CA ALA A 114 -12.36 -13.38 11.55
C ALA A 114 -11.13 -14.25 11.81
N GLN A 115 -11.07 -14.96 12.94
CA GLN A 115 -10.00 -15.93 13.23
C GLN A 115 -9.94 -17.02 12.15
N SER A 116 -11.07 -17.62 11.78
CA SER A 116 -11.11 -18.62 10.72
C SER A 116 -10.63 -18.09 9.37
N LYS A 117 -10.95 -16.84 9.02
CA LYS A 117 -10.41 -16.21 7.80
C LYS A 117 -8.92 -15.91 7.88
N MET A 118 -8.44 -15.53 9.08
CA MET A 118 -7.03 -15.21 9.30
C MET A 118 -6.14 -16.46 9.14
N SER A 119 -6.65 -17.62 9.55
CA SER A 119 -5.97 -18.92 9.39
C SER A 119 -6.20 -19.59 8.03
N ASP A 120 -6.95 -18.97 7.09
CA ASP A 120 -7.14 -19.52 5.74
C ASP A 120 -5.94 -19.17 4.83
N SER A 121 -5.91 -19.71 3.62
CA SER A 121 -4.82 -19.55 2.67
C SER A 121 -4.66 -18.10 2.19
N PHE A 122 -3.47 -17.53 2.40
CA PHE A 122 -3.13 -16.21 1.86
C PHE A 122 -3.17 -16.17 0.33
N LYS A 123 -2.80 -17.26 -0.35
CA LYS A 123 -2.87 -17.34 -1.83
C LYS A 123 -4.30 -17.12 -2.33
N ARG A 124 -5.29 -17.77 -1.70
CA ARG A 124 -6.72 -17.61 -2.08
C ARG A 124 -7.21 -16.20 -1.77
N PHE A 125 -6.81 -15.65 -0.62
CA PHE A 125 -7.08 -14.26 -0.27
C PHE A 125 -6.52 -13.30 -1.33
N ALA A 126 -5.27 -13.51 -1.75
CA ALA A 126 -4.59 -12.70 -2.76
C ALA A 126 -5.32 -12.69 -4.10
N ASP A 127 -5.69 -13.85 -4.66
CA ASP A 127 -6.42 -13.94 -5.94
C ASP A 127 -7.73 -13.15 -5.94
N ILE A 128 -8.49 -13.25 -4.83
CA ILE A 128 -9.75 -12.54 -4.66
C ILE A 128 -9.50 -11.03 -4.63
N HIS A 129 -8.51 -10.58 -3.86
CA HIS A 129 -8.24 -9.15 -3.70
C HIS A 129 -7.55 -8.53 -4.92
N LEU A 130 -6.67 -9.25 -5.63
CA LEU A 130 -6.11 -8.84 -6.92
C LEU A 130 -7.23 -8.51 -7.91
N SER A 131 -8.24 -9.39 -7.99
CA SER A 131 -9.40 -9.19 -8.87
C SER A 131 -10.22 -7.95 -8.48
N ARG A 132 -10.36 -7.66 -7.17
CA ARG A 132 -11.06 -6.47 -6.68
C ARG A 132 -10.32 -5.18 -7.01
N HIS A 133 -9.02 -5.10 -6.74
CA HIS A 133 -8.23 -3.91 -7.03
C HIS A 133 -8.09 -3.68 -8.53
N ALA A 134 -7.97 -4.74 -9.35
CA ALA A 134 -7.98 -4.61 -10.80
C ALA A 134 -9.32 -4.08 -11.34
N ALA A 135 -10.45 -4.48 -10.76
CA ALA A 135 -11.75 -3.96 -11.13
C ALA A 135 -11.90 -2.47 -10.78
N GLU A 136 -11.42 -2.05 -9.60
CA GLU A 136 -11.37 -0.64 -9.21
C GLU A 136 -10.52 0.19 -10.20
N LEU A 137 -9.29 -0.25 -10.48
CA LEU A 137 -8.40 0.39 -11.45
C LEU A 137 -9.07 0.53 -12.82
N LYS A 138 -9.64 -0.56 -13.33
CA LYS A 138 -10.32 -0.56 -14.64
C LYS A 138 -11.54 0.36 -14.65
N SER A 139 -12.33 0.39 -13.57
CA SER A 139 -13.51 1.25 -13.49
C SER A 139 -13.18 2.74 -13.53
N VAL A 140 -12.02 3.14 -13.01
CA VAL A 140 -11.59 4.53 -12.89
C VAL A 140 -10.83 4.99 -14.13
N PHE A 141 -9.95 4.14 -14.66
CA PHE A 141 -8.98 4.50 -15.71
C PHE A 141 -9.34 3.96 -17.11
N CYS A 142 -10.52 3.34 -17.29
CA CYS A 142 -10.96 2.88 -18.62
C CYS A 142 -11.16 4.02 -19.62
N GLN A 143 -11.41 5.24 -19.15
CA GLN A 143 -11.63 6.44 -19.98
C GLN A 143 -10.64 7.55 -19.61
N PRO A 144 -10.32 8.45 -20.55
CA PRO A 144 -9.54 9.65 -20.24
C PRO A 144 -10.21 10.54 -19.20
N LEU A 145 -9.45 11.02 -18.22
CA LEU A 145 -9.97 11.84 -17.11
C LEU A 145 -9.72 13.35 -17.27
N GLY A 146 -8.95 13.76 -18.28
CA GLY A 146 -8.58 15.16 -18.50
C GLY A 146 -7.86 15.74 -17.28
N ASP A 147 -8.27 16.93 -16.82
CA ASP A 147 -7.61 17.58 -15.67
C ASP A 147 -7.89 16.90 -14.31
N ARG A 148 -8.78 15.90 -14.27
CA ARG A 148 -9.17 15.20 -13.03
C ARG A 148 -8.27 14.02 -12.65
N TYR A 149 -7.19 13.76 -13.39
CA TYR A 149 -6.28 12.64 -13.06
C TYR A 149 -5.67 12.76 -11.67
N ARG A 150 -5.28 13.98 -11.26
CA ARG A 150 -4.65 14.21 -9.94
C ARG A 150 -5.55 13.82 -8.77
N ASP A 151 -6.86 14.00 -8.92
CA ASP A 151 -7.86 13.62 -7.90
C ASP A 151 -7.89 12.11 -7.64
N GLN A 152 -7.44 11.31 -8.62
CA GLN A 152 -7.42 9.84 -8.53
C GLN A 152 -6.10 9.28 -8.00
N LEU A 153 -5.06 10.11 -7.77
CA LEU A 153 -3.77 9.64 -7.24
C LEU A 153 -3.88 8.83 -5.94
N PRO A 154 -4.70 9.23 -4.93
CA PRO A 154 -4.84 8.43 -3.72
C PRO A 154 -5.38 7.04 -3.99
N ARG A 155 -6.35 6.92 -4.92
CA ARG A 155 -6.96 5.64 -5.28
C ARG A 155 -5.99 4.75 -6.07
N LEU A 156 -5.33 5.32 -7.08
CA LEU A 156 -4.32 4.61 -7.88
C LEU A 156 -3.18 4.09 -7.01
N THR A 157 -2.66 4.93 -6.09
CA THR A 157 -1.58 4.54 -5.18
C THR A 157 -2.02 3.40 -4.26
N ARG A 158 -3.21 3.49 -3.66
CA ARG A 158 -3.77 2.40 -2.85
C ARG A 158 -3.84 1.07 -3.60
N ASP A 159 -4.33 1.10 -4.84
CA ASP A 159 -4.54 -0.13 -5.61
C ASP A 159 -3.21 -0.71 -6.10
N ILE A 160 -2.21 0.11 -6.47
CA ILE A 160 -0.83 -0.32 -6.76
C ILE A 160 -0.20 -0.98 -5.53
N ASP A 161 -0.25 -0.31 -4.37
CA ASP A 161 0.31 -0.82 -3.12
C ASP A 161 -0.36 -2.14 -2.71
N SER A 162 -1.68 -2.23 -2.84
CA SER A 162 -2.41 -3.46 -2.52
C SER A 162 -2.01 -4.61 -3.44
N ILE A 163 -1.84 -4.38 -4.74
CA ILE A 163 -1.42 -5.41 -5.70
C ILE A 163 0.03 -5.85 -5.43
N LEU A 164 0.93 -4.93 -5.09
CA LEU A 164 2.31 -5.24 -4.67
C LEU A 164 2.33 -6.24 -3.51
N LEU A 165 1.47 -6.06 -2.51
CA LEU A 165 1.37 -6.94 -1.34
C LEU A 165 0.78 -8.33 -1.66
N LEU A 166 0.05 -8.47 -2.78
CA LEU A 166 -0.72 -9.68 -3.11
C LEU A 166 -0.06 -10.53 -4.22
N ALA A 167 0.81 -9.94 -5.04
CA ALA A 167 1.34 -10.59 -6.25
C ALA A 167 2.41 -11.67 -6.00
N GLY A 168 2.90 -11.84 -4.77
CA GLY A 168 4.09 -12.64 -4.45
C GLY A 168 4.02 -14.15 -4.71
N TYR A 169 2.87 -14.69 -5.12
CA TYR A 169 2.72 -16.10 -5.53
C TYR A 169 2.88 -16.35 -7.04
N TYR A 170 3.03 -15.28 -7.83
CA TYR A 170 3.14 -15.33 -9.28
C TYR A 170 4.57 -15.07 -9.73
N ASP A 171 4.85 -15.32 -11.01
CA ASP A 171 6.16 -15.01 -11.59
C ASP A 171 6.49 -13.51 -11.37
N PRO A 172 7.59 -13.19 -10.66
CA PRO A 172 7.94 -11.81 -10.35
C PRO A 172 8.12 -10.93 -11.58
N VAL A 173 8.64 -11.48 -12.68
CA VAL A 173 8.87 -10.73 -13.93
C VAL A 173 7.54 -10.35 -14.55
N VAL A 174 6.59 -11.29 -14.61
CA VAL A 174 5.26 -11.05 -15.19
C VAL A 174 4.44 -10.09 -14.32
N ALA A 175 4.45 -10.29 -13.00
CA ALA A 175 3.72 -9.44 -12.06
C ALA A 175 4.27 -8.01 -12.05
N GLN A 176 5.60 -7.85 -12.08
CA GLN A 176 6.24 -6.54 -12.10
C GLN A 176 5.98 -5.81 -13.41
N ALA A 177 6.10 -6.48 -14.57
CA ALA A 177 5.77 -5.89 -15.86
C ALA A 177 4.31 -5.40 -15.92
N TRP A 178 3.37 -6.14 -15.31
CA TRP A 178 1.98 -5.71 -15.20
C TRP A 178 1.81 -4.46 -14.32
N LEU A 179 2.54 -4.39 -13.21
CA LEU A 179 2.53 -3.25 -12.29
C LEU A 179 3.22 -2.01 -12.87
N GLU A 180 4.26 -2.18 -13.70
CA GLU A 180 5.03 -1.08 -14.30
C GLU A 180 4.14 -0.11 -15.08
N ASN A 181 3.14 -0.61 -15.81
CA ASN A 181 2.20 0.27 -16.52
C ASN A 181 1.39 1.17 -15.56
N TRP A 182 0.93 0.62 -14.43
CA TRP A 182 0.21 1.41 -13.43
C TRP A 182 1.13 2.37 -12.66
N GLN A 183 2.36 1.95 -12.38
CA GLN A 183 3.38 2.79 -11.74
C GLN A 183 3.81 3.94 -12.65
N GLY A 184 3.98 3.68 -13.95
CA GLY A 184 4.22 4.67 -14.99
C GLY A 184 3.08 5.69 -15.08
N LEU A 185 1.82 5.22 -15.06
CA LEU A 185 0.65 6.09 -14.98
C LEU A 185 0.68 6.97 -13.72
N ARG A 186 0.95 6.39 -12.54
CA ARG A 186 1.05 7.14 -11.28
C ARG A 186 2.10 8.23 -11.36
N HIS A 187 3.29 7.90 -11.85
CA HIS A 187 4.39 8.85 -12.02
C HIS A 187 3.99 9.98 -12.98
N ALA A 188 3.47 9.63 -14.16
CA ALA A 188 3.07 10.60 -15.17
C ALA A 188 2.00 11.59 -14.66
N ILE A 189 1.02 11.11 -13.89
CA ILE A 189 0.00 11.96 -13.24
C ILE A 189 0.64 12.90 -12.21
N ALA A 190 1.52 12.38 -11.35
CA ALA A 190 2.19 13.16 -10.32
C ALA A 190 3.02 14.30 -10.92
N THR A 191 3.74 14.03 -12.01
CA THR A 191 4.61 15.00 -12.70
C THR A 191 3.89 15.84 -13.77
N GLY A 192 2.63 15.55 -14.11
CA GLY A 192 1.86 16.30 -15.11
C GLY A 192 2.24 16.00 -16.57
N GLN A 193 2.77 14.82 -16.86
CA GLN A 193 3.24 14.39 -18.17
C GLN A 193 2.06 13.88 -19.03
N ARG A 194 1.39 14.79 -19.77
CA ARG A 194 0.11 14.50 -20.45
C ARG A 194 0.18 13.39 -21.49
N ILE A 195 1.27 13.27 -22.24
CA ILE A 195 1.42 12.25 -23.30
C ILE A 195 1.58 10.88 -22.65
N GLU A 196 2.43 10.81 -21.62
CA GLU A 196 2.78 9.61 -20.88
C GLU A 196 1.60 9.09 -20.07
N ILE A 197 0.74 9.98 -19.54
CA ILE A 197 -0.52 9.58 -18.89
C ILE A 197 -1.38 8.74 -19.83
N GLU A 198 -1.65 9.22 -21.05
CA GLU A 198 -2.49 8.47 -21.99
C GLU A 198 -1.81 7.21 -22.52
N HIS A 199 -0.48 7.25 -22.71
CA HIS A 199 0.30 6.07 -23.06
C HIS A 199 0.16 4.97 -22.01
N PHE A 200 0.53 5.24 -20.75
CA PHE A 200 0.46 4.24 -19.69
C PHE A 200 -0.98 3.82 -19.36
N ARG A 201 -1.95 4.73 -19.46
CA ARG A 201 -3.38 4.36 -19.30
C ARG A 201 -3.82 3.34 -20.35
N ASN A 202 -3.41 3.53 -21.61
CA ASN A 202 -3.76 2.59 -22.67
C ASN A 202 -3.07 1.23 -22.47
N GLU A 203 -1.76 1.22 -22.20
CA GLU A 203 -1.01 -0.01 -21.90
C GLU A 203 -1.62 -0.77 -20.72
N ALA A 204 -1.93 -0.06 -19.63
CA ALA A 204 -2.52 -0.64 -18.42
C ALA A 204 -3.93 -1.24 -18.64
N ASN A 205 -4.70 -0.73 -19.59
CA ASN A 205 -6.02 -1.26 -19.94
C ASN A 205 -5.96 -2.43 -20.92
N ASN A 206 -4.89 -2.51 -21.73
CA ASN A 206 -4.71 -3.54 -22.75
C ASN A 206 -4.07 -4.82 -22.20
N GLN A 207 -3.31 -4.74 -21.10
CA GLN A 207 -2.68 -5.89 -20.47
C GLN A 207 -3.68 -6.85 -19.78
N GLU A 208 -3.42 -8.15 -19.88
CA GLU A 208 -4.25 -9.18 -19.23
C GLU A 208 -3.85 -9.44 -17.76
N PRO A 209 -4.79 -9.91 -16.92
CA PRO A 209 -4.46 -10.40 -15.58
C PRO A 209 -3.48 -11.60 -15.59
N PHE A 210 -2.48 -11.52 -14.70
CA PHE A 210 -1.50 -12.60 -14.48
C PHE A 210 -1.93 -13.63 -13.43
N TRP A 211 -2.98 -13.35 -12.66
CA TRP A 211 -3.45 -14.22 -11.58
C TRP A 211 -4.57 -15.17 -11.99
N LEU A 212 -4.87 -16.14 -11.13
CA LEU A 212 -6.02 -17.02 -11.30
C LEU A 212 -7.31 -16.26 -10.96
N HIS A 213 -8.20 -16.10 -11.94
CA HIS A 213 -9.50 -15.46 -11.76
C HIS A 213 -10.61 -16.26 -12.42
N SER A 214 -11.87 -16.02 -12.04
CA SER A 214 -13.05 -16.78 -12.49
C SER A 214 -13.32 -16.72 -14.00
N GLY A 215 -12.62 -15.86 -14.74
CA GLY A 215 -12.69 -15.75 -16.21
C GLY A 215 -11.67 -16.63 -16.96
N LYS A 216 -10.70 -17.21 -16.25
CA LYS A 216 -9.79 -18.24 -16.77
C LYS A 216 -10.21 -19.57 -16.13
N ARG A 217 -11.16 -20.26 -16.76
CA ARG A 217 -11.46 -21.69 -16.53
C ARG A 217 -10.98 -22.48 -17.73
#